data_AF-A0A3S3RLM7-F1
#
_entry.id   AF-A0A3S3RLM7-F1
#
_cell.length_a   1.000
_cell.length_b   1.000
_cell.length_c   1.000
_cell.angle_alpha   90.00
_cell.angle_beta   90.00
_cell.angle_gamma   90.00
#
_symmetry.space_group_name_H-M   'P 1'
#
loop_
_entity.id
_entity.type
_entity.pdbx_description
1 polymer ?
#
loop_
_entity_poly.entity_id
_entity_poly.type
_entity_poly.pdbx_seq_one_letter_code
_entity_poly.pdbx_strand_id
1 'polypeptide(L)'
;MFKFENNPKTWERIDYQIISRGFVKAYSDDTILKANIGWFEKENYKTIEFDCIEWNNDKEIMHDHLSLKLDFPPYYGKNWDALDECLNDLEIPENGLVVVFKNLDLINIKTAHTLINCFVSSAQTHILFNERLLALIKVENQKFELPPLGAITLSYY
;
A
#
# COMPACT_ATOMS: atom_id res chain seq x y z
N MET A 1 -3.00 16.72 14.68
CA MET A 1 -1.74 16.71 13.89
C MET A 1 -0.79 15.68 14.49
N PHE A 2 -0.76 14.47 13.92
CA PHE A 2 -0.01 13.33 14.44
C PHE A 2 1.42 13.29 13.87
N LYS A 3 2.30 14.14 14.39
CA LYS A 3 3.75 14.08 14.12
C LYS A 3 4.40 13.02 15.03
N PHE A 4 5.31 12.22 14.49
CA PHE A 4 6.12 11.32 15.31
C PHE A 4 7.09 12.09 16.19
N GLU A 5 7.13 11.75 17.47
CA GLU A 5 8.16 12.24 18.39
C GLU A 5 9.41 11.36 18.30
N ASN A 6 10.59 11.97 18.43
CA ASN A 6 11.84 11.21 18.40
C ASN A 6 12.13 10.59 19.77
N ASN A 7 11.43 9.50 20.10
CA ASN A 7 11.61 8.79 21.36
C ASN A 7 11.46 7.26 21.19
N PRO A 8 11.96 6.45 22.14
CA PRO A 8 11.92 4.98 22.03
C PRO A 8 10.53 4.40 21.83
N LYS A 9 9.49 4.96 22.48
CA LYS A 9 8.11 4.47 22.34
C LYS A 9 7.60 4.65 20.92
N THR A 10 7.97 5.73 20.24
CA THR A 10 7.59 5.95 18.84
C THR A 10 8.29 4.98 17.90
N TRP A 11 9.55 4.65 18.14
CA TRP A 11 10.31 3.72 17.30
C TRP A 11 9.79 2.27 17.36
N GLU A 12 9.14 1.91 18.46
CA GLU A 12 8.49 0.62 18.67
C GLU A 12 7.15 0.50 17.93
N ARG A 13 6.53 1.61 17.49
CA ARG A 13 5.25 1.57 16.78
C ARG A 13 5.39 0.92 15.41
N ILE A 14 4.39 0.13 15.03
CA ILE A 14 4.38 -0.60 13.77
C ILE A 14 4.31 0.36 12.58
N ASP A 15 3.48 1.40 12.66
CA ASP A 15 3.37 2.43 11.62
C ASP A 15 4.72 3.14 11.38
N TYR A 16 5.40 3.56 12.44
CA TYR A 16 6.73 4.17 12.35
C TYR A 16 7.75 3.26 11.66
N GLN A 17 7.78 1.97 12.03
CA GLN A 17 8.72 1.00 11.46
C GLN A 17 8.50 0.72 9.97
N ILE A 18 7.27 0.88 9.48
CA ILE A 18 6.92 0.68 8.08
C ILE A 18 7.21 1.96 7.28
N ILE A 19 6.78 3.12 7.79
CA ILE A 19 7.01 4.42 7.16
C ILE A 19 8.51 4.67 6.98
N SER A 20 9.32 4.43 8.03
CA SER A 20 10.78 4.59 7.98
C SER A 20 11.49 3.64 7.00
N ARG A 21 10.78 2.66 6.45
CA ARG A 21 11.30 1.68 5.48
C ARG A 21 10.62 1.74 4.12
N GLY A 22 9.96 2.85 3.80
CA GLY A 22 9.39 3.08 2.47
C GLY A 22 7.94 2.64 2.33
N PHE A 23 7.14 2.73 3.39
CA PHE A 23 5.67 2.58 3.37
C PHE A 23 5.12 1.18 3.07
N VAL A 24 6.00 0.20 2.85
CA VAL A 24 5.63 -1.18 2.52
C VAL A 24 6.21 -2.16 3.53
N LYS A 25 5.43 -3.19 3.88
CA LYS A 25 5.94 -4.33 4.64
C LYS A 25 5.40 -5.65 4.09
N ALA A 26 6.32 -6.56 3.77
CA ALA A 26 6.01 -7.90 3.31
C ALA A 26 5.91 -8.88 4.49
N TYR A 27 5.07 -9.90 4.33
CA TYR A 27 4.81 -10.96 5.28
C TYR A 27 4.82 -12.31 4.57
N SER A 28 5.44 -13.30 5.20
CA SER A 28 5.29 -14.71 4.86
C SER A 28 4.38 -15.46 5.86
N ASP A 29 4.25 -14.93 7.08
CA ASP A 29 3.45 -15.51 8.17
C ASP A 29 2.11 -14.77 8.33
N ASP A 30 1.01 -15.49 8.15
CA ASP A 30 -0.36 -14.98 8.29
C ASP A 30 -0.69 -14.57 9.73
N THR A 31 -0.10 -15.24 10.73
CA THR A 31 -0.29 -14.90 12.15
C THR A 31 0.29 -13.53 12.47
N ILE A 32 1.48 -13.23 11.93
CA ILE A 32 2.14 -11.94 12.12
C ILE A 32 1.38 -10.84 11.38
N LEU A 33 0.91 -11.11 10.15
CA LEU A 33 0.07 -10.16 9.42
C LEU A 33 -1.20 -9.82 10.19
N LYS A 34 -1.96 -10.84 10.65
CA LYS A 34 -3.18 -10.66 11.43
C LYS A 34 -2.95 -9.89 12.72
N ALA A 35 -1.85 -10.17 13.43
CA ALA A 35 -1.48 -9.43 14.62
C ALA A 35 -1.22 -7.94 14.32
N ASN A 36 -0.56 -7.63 13.20
CA ASN A 36 -0.29 -6.23 12.82
C ASN A 36 -1.55 -5.52 12.32
N ILE A 37 -2.43 -6.19 11.56
CA ILE A 37 -3.74 -5.64 11.20
C ILE A 37 -4.54 -5.30 12.48
N GLY A 38 -4.58 -6.22 13.46
CA GLY A 38 -5.24 -5.96 14.74
C GLY A 38 -4.61 -4.83 15.56
N TRP A 39 -3.32 -4.51 15.35
CA TRP A 39 -2.70 -3.31 15.93
C TRP A 39 -3.18 -2.04 15.22
N PHE A 40 -3.24 -2.04 13.88
CA PHE A 40 -3.73 -0.92 13.09
C PHE A 40 -5.20 -0.58 13.41
N GLU A 41 -6.05 -1.60 13.54
CA GLU A 41 -7.44 -1.44 13.96
C GLU A 41 -7.56 -0.79 15.34
N LYS A 42 -6.73 -1.21 16.32
CA LYS A 42 -6.69 -0.59 17.66
C LYS A 42 -6.24 0.87 17.62
N GLU A 43 -5.39 1.23 16.67
CA GLU A 43 -4.93 2.60 16.43
C GLU A 43 -5.88 3.40 15.50
N ASN A 44 -7.05 2.83 15.18
CA ASN A 44 -8.12 3.40 14.36
C ASN A 44 -7.74 3.68 12.89
N TYR A 45 -6.76 2.97 12.34
CA TYR A 45 -6.52 3.01 10.90
C TYR A 45 -7.68 2.36 10.14
N LYS A 46 -8.05 2.95 8.99
CA LYS A 46 -8.90 2.24 8.03
C LYS A 46 -8.06 1.16 7.36
N THR A 47 -8.56 -0.07 7.33
CA THR A 47 -7.89 -1.19 6.64
C THR A 47 -8.73 -1.66 5.47
N ILE A 48 -8.12 -1.77 4.29
CA ILE A 48 -8.74 -2.30 3.08
C ILE A 48 -7.94 -3.51 2.62
N GLU A 49 -8.60 -4.64 2.41
CA GLU A 49 -7.95 -5.87 1.99
C GLU A 49 -8.33 -6.27 0.56
N PHE A 50 -7.33 -6.70 -0.20
CA PHE A 50 -7.45 -7.31 -1.52
C PHE A 50 -6.92 -8.74 -1.47
N ASP A 51 -7.71 -9.68 -1.95
CA ASP A 51 -7.22 -11.01 -2.30
C ASP A 51 -6.87 -11.02 -3.78
N CYS A 52 -5.57 -11.01 -4.10
CA CYS A 52 -5.09 -10.91 -5.47
C CYS A 52 -5.38 -12.19 -6.28
N ILE A 53 -5.80 -13.29 -5.62
CA ILE A 53 -6.26 -14.50 -6.33
C ILE A 53 -7.52 -14.21 -7.15
N GLU A 54 -8.39 -13.32 -6.66
CA GLU A 54 -9.66 -12.98 -7.29
C GLU A 54 -9.47 -12.25 -8.63
N TRP A 55 -8.31 -11.62 -8.81
CA TRP A 55 -8.00 -10.91 -10.06
C TRP A 55 -7.69 -11.87 -11.19
N ASN A 56 -7.29 -13.12 -10.91
CA ASN A 56 -7.00 -14.15 -11.92
C ASN A 56 -6.05 -13.66 -13.05
N ASN A 57 -5.05 -12.83 -12.70
CA ASN A 57 -4.14 -12.15 -13.64
C ASN A 57 -4.82 -11.22 -14.67
N ASP A 58 -6.09 -10.89 -14.47
CA ASP A 58 -6.83 -9.92 -15.26
C ASP A 58 -6.69 -8.51 -14.67
N LYS A 59 -6.14 -7.60 -15.47
CA LYS A 59 -5.93 -6.21 -15.05
C LYS A 59 -7.24 -5.43 -14.93
N GLU A 60 -8.24 -5.72 -15.76
CA GLU A 60 -9.52 -5.00 -15.66
C GLU A 60 -10.23 -5.36 -14.35
N ILE A 61 -10.25 -6.66 -13.99
CA ILE A 61 -10.81 -7.11 -12.70
C ILE A 61 -10.05 -6.48 -11.52
N MET A 62 -8.72 -6.42 -11.59
CA MET A 62 -7.90 -5.73 -10.60
C MET A 62 -8.31 -4.26 -10.46
N HIS A 63 -8.39 -3.51 -11.58
CA HIS A 63 -8.77 -2.10 -11.56
C HIS A 63 -10.21 -1.91 -11.04
N ASP A 64 -11.14 -2.79 -11.36
CA ASP A 64 -12.52 -2.75 -10.85
C ASP A 64 -12.57 -2.97 -9.33
N HIS A 65 -11.81 -3.94 -8.81
CA HIS A 65 -11.72 -4.18 -7.38
C HIS A 65 -11.10 -2.98 -6.66
N LEU A 66 -10.01 -2.41 -7.20
CA LEU A 66 -9.37 -1.21 -6.66
C LEU A 66 -10.36 -0.04 -6.62
N SER A 67 -11.03 0.24 -7.74
CA SER A 67 -12.00 1.32 -7.84
C SER A 67 -13.13 1.19 -6.83
N LEU A 68 -13.69 -0.02 -6.69
CA LEU A 68 -14.81 -0.28 -5.80
C LEU A 68 -14.42 -0.14 -4.32
N LYS A 69 -13.28 -0.72 -3.93
CA LYS A 69 -12.89 -0.77 -2.51
C LYS A 69 -12.25 0.53 -2.03
N LEU A 70 -11.55 1.24 -2.90
CA LEU A 70 -10.94 2.55 -2.60
C LEU A 70 -11.89 3.72 -2.89
N ASP A 71 -13.10 3.45 -3.38
CA ASP A 71 -14.13 4.45 -3.68
C ASP A 71 -13.64 5.51 -4.69
N PHE A 72 -12.99 5.04 -5.76
CA PHE A 72 -12.52 5.92 -6.84
C PHE A 72 -13.70 6.51 -7.63
N PRO A 73 -13.52 7.70 -8.24
CA PRO A 73 -14.59 8.38 -8.94
C PRO A 73 -15.09 7.60 -10.18
N PRO A 74 -16.34 7.85 -10.63
CA PRO A 74 -16.92 7.15 -11.78
C PRO A 74 -16.15 7.31 -13.10
N TYR A 75 -15.29 8.31 -13.21
CA TYR A 75 -14.45 8.57 -14.38
C TYR A 75 -13.09 7.87 -14.34
N TYR A 76 -12.86 6.98 -13.37
CA TYR A 76 -11.61 6.22 -13.25
C TYR A 76 -11.31 5.41 -14.53
N GLY A 77 -10.19 5.73 -15.17
CA GLY A 77 -9.81 5.22 -16.49
C GLY A 77 -9.28 3.79 -16.56
N LYS A 78 -9.26 3.05 -15.43
CA LYS A 78 -8.82 1.64 -15.31
C LYS A 78 -7.47 1.33 -15.97
N ASN A 79 -6.51 2.22 -15.78
CA ASN A 79 -5.14 2.07 -16.24
C ASN A 79 -4.16 2.59 -15.16
N TRP A 80 -2.85 2.45 -15.38
CA TRP A 80 -1.85 2.81 -14.38
C TRP A 80 -1.78 4.31 -14.11
N ASP A 81 -1.93 5.15 -15.13
CA ASP A 81 -1.89 6.61 -14.97
C ASP A 81 -3.11 7.07 -14.16
N ALA A 82 -4.30 6.56 -14.49
CA ALA A 82 -5.52 6.85 -13.74
C ALA A 82 -5.47 6.31 -12.30
N LEU A 83 -4.77 5.19 -12.05
CA LEU A 83 -4.55 4.67 -10.71
C LEU A 83 -3.66 5.61 -9.90
N ASP A 84 -2.55 6.06 -10.48
CA ASP A 84 -1.63 6.99 -9.82
C ASP A 84 -2.33 8.32 -9.50
N GLU A 85 -3.09 8.88 -10.43
CA GLU A 85 -3.91 10.07 -10.21
C GLU A 85 -4.91 9.88 -9.05
N CYS A 86 -5.74 8.83 -9.11
CA CYS A 86 -6.75 8.59 -8.07
C CYS A 86 -6.14 8.27 -6.71
N LEU A 87 -4.96 7.63 -6.67
CA LEU A 87 -4.26 7.36 -5.42
C LEU A 87 -3.67 8.63 -4.81
N ASN A 88 -3.24 9.61 -5.60
CA ASN A 88 -2.72 10.89 -5.07
C ASN A 88 -3.84 11.80 -4.55
N ASP A 89 -5.05 11.70 -5.12
CA ASP A 89 -6.24 12.45 -4.69
C ASP A 89 -7.06 11.71 -3.62
N LEU A 90 -6.58 10.56 -3.13
CA LEU A 90 -7.31 9.72 -2.18
C LEU A 90 -7.45 10.41 -0.82
N GLU A 91 -8.66 10.52 -0.29
CA GLU A 91 -8.87 11.03 1.07
C GLU A 91 -8.39 9.99 2.09
N ILE A 92 -7.29 10.31 2.78
CA ILE A 92 -6.73 9.45 3.82
C ILE A 92 -7.37 9.80 5.18
N PRO A 93 -7.96 8.83 5.90
CA PRO A 93 -8.51 9.08 7.24
C PRO A 93 -7.46 9.64 8.20
N GLU A 94 -7.89 10.40 9.22
CA GLU A 94 -6.99 11.09 10.16
C GLU A 94 -5.91 10.16 10.76
N ASN A 95 -6.29 8.93 11.10
CA ASN A 95 -5.40 7.93 11.68
C ASN A 95 -4.52 7.23 10.62
N GLY A 96 -4.94 7.24 9.36
CA GLY A 96 -4.26 6.60 8.23
C GLY A 96 -5.07 5.51 7.54
N LEU A 97 -4.56 5.07 6.39
CA LEU A 97 -5.08 4.01 5.56
C LEU A 97 -4.02 2.91 5.40
N VAL A 98 -4.43 1.68 5.67
CA VAL A 98 -3.64 0.47 5.41
C VAL A 98 -4.30 -0.32 4.30
N VAL A 99 -3.54 -0.60 3.24
CA VAL A 99 -3.98 -1.46 2.13
C VAL A 99 -3.23 -2.78 2.18
N VAL A 100 -3.96 -3.88 2.28
CA VAL A 100 -3.40 -5.23 2.39
C VAL A 100 -3.59 -5.98 1.08
N PHE A 101 -2.50 -6.46 0.50
CA PHE A 101 -2.50 -7.30 -0.68
C PHE A 101 -2.15 -8.74 -0.29
N LYS A 102 -3.13 -9.63 -0.27
CA LYS A 102 -2.92 -11.06 -0.07
C LYS A 102 -2.69 -11.76 -1.39
N ASN A 103 -1.85 -12.80 -1.37
CA ASN A 103 -1.55 -13.64 -2.53
C ASN A 103 -0.96 -12.85 -3.72
N LEU A 104 -0.19 -11.79 -3.43
CA LEU A 104 0.37 -10.91 -4.48
C LEU A 104 1.35 -11.67 -5.40
N ASP A 105 1.97 -12.73 -4.89
CA ASP A 105 2.87 -13.61 -5.65
C ASP A 105 2.18 -14.47 -6.70
N LEU A 106 0.85 -14.50 -6.74
CA LEU A 106 0.06 -15.21 -7.76
C LEU A 106 -0.20 -14.38 -9.02
N ILE A 107 0.04 -13.06 -8.97
CA ILE A 107 -0.11 -12.19 -10.13
C ILE A 107 1.22 -11.96 -10.85
N ASN A 108 1.14 -11.53 -12.11
CA ASN A 108 2.32 -11.23 -12.92
C ASN A 108 3.26 -10.24 -12.20
N ILE A 109 4.55 -10.58 -12.12
CA ILE A 109 5.55 -9.80 -11.37
C ILE A 109 5.65 -8.33 -11.81
N LYS A 110 5.45 -8.04 -13.11
CA LYS A 110 5.45 -6.65 -13.60
C LYS A 110 4.21 -5.91 -13.12
N THR A 111 3.04 -6.54 -13.19
CA THR A 111 1.79 -5.98 -12.65
C THR A 111 1.90 -5.74 -11.14
N ALA A 112 2.42 -6.71 -10.37
CA ALA A 112 2.65 -6.56 -8.94
C ALA A 112 3.60 -5.40 -8.63
N HIS A 113 4.73 -5.31 -9.35
CA HIS A 113 5.68 -4.22 -9.17
C HIS A 113 5.04 -2.87 -9.47
N THR A 114 4.40 -2.70 -10.63
CA THR A 114 3.76 -1.42 -11.01
C THR A 114 2.68 -1.02 -10.01
N LEU A 115 1.82 -1.96 -9.60
CA LEU A 115 0.78 -1.73 -8.60
C LEU A 115 1.37 -1.21 -7.29
N ILE A 116 2.28 -1.95 -6.68
CA ILE A 116 2.87 -1.55 -5.39
C ILE A 116 3.68 -0.24 -5.54
N ASN A 117 4.31 -0.02 -6.69
CA ASN A 117 5.04 1.22 -6.95
C ASN A 117 4.11 2.45 -6.99
N CYS A 118 2.90 2.34 -7.54
CA CYS A 118 1.88 3.41 -7.48
C CYS A 118 1.51 3.73 -6.02
N PHE A 119 1.28 2.70 -5.19
CA PHE A 119 0.99 2.91 -3.76
C PHE A 119 2.15 3.57 -3.01
N VAL A 120 3.40 3.20 -3.30
CA VAL A 120 4.58 3.83 -2.69
C VAL A 120 4.72 5.28 -3.13
N SER A 121 4.53 5.55 -4.43
CA SER A 121 4.55 6.91 -4.99
C SER A 121 3.53 7.82 -4.30
N SER A 122 2.27 7.37 -4.25
CA SER A 122 1.19 8.11 -3.56
C SER A 122 1.47 8.26 -2.05
N ALA A 123 1.98 7.23 -1.37
CA ALA A 123 2.34 7.33 0.05
C ALA A 123 3.43 8.38 0.33
N GLN A 124 4.39 8.54 -0.58
CA GLN A 124 5.41 9.60 -0.51
C GLN A 124 4.81 11.00 -0.69
N THR A 125 3.74 11.15 -1.46
CA THR A 125 3.00 12.41 -1.59
C THR A 125 2.17 12.70 -0.34
N HIS A 126 1.35 11.75 0.11
CA HIS A 126 0.47 11.89 1.27
C HIS A 126 1.22 12.24 2.56
N ILE A 127 2.42 11.69 2.77
CA ILE A 127 3.17 11.96 3.99
C ILE A 127 3.55 13.44 4.14
N LEU A 128 3.60 14.21 3.05
CA LEU A 128 3.82 15.67 3.08
C LEU A 128 2.69 16.40 3.82
N PHE A 129 1.47 15.85 3.79
CA PHE A 129 0.28 16.35 4.45
C PHE A 129 0.00 15.66 5.79
N ASN A 130 0.96 14.86 6.28
CA ASN A 130 0.83 14.03 7.48
C ASN A 130 -0.27 12.95 7.34
N GLU A 131 -0.57 12.56 6.12
CA GLU A 131 -1.48 11.47 5.77
C GLU A 131 -0.68 10.17 5.60
N ARG A 132 -1.18 9.08 6.17
CA ARG A 132 -0.44 7.82 6.25
C ARG A 132 -1.09 6.77 5.39
N LEU A 133 -0.58 6.58 4.18
CA LEU A 133 -0.90 5.45 3.32
C LEU A 133 0.19 4.37 3.48
N LEU A 134 -0.21 3.15 3.84
CA LEU A 134 0.69 2.01 4.03
C LEU A 134 0.22 0.82 3.19
N ALA A 135 1.17 0.06 2.63
CA ALA A 135 0.89 -1.20 1.95
C ALA A 135 1.46 -2.39 2.72
N LEU A 136 0.62 -3.37 3.04
CA LEU A 136 1.03 -4.66 3.60
C LEU A 136 0.89 -5.72 2.52
N ILE A 137 1.93 -6.52 2.32
CA ILE A 137 1.96 -7.54 1.27
C ILE A 137 2.09 -8.91 1.92
N LYS A 138 1.18 -9.83 1.62
CA LYS A 138 1.29 -11.25 1.97
C LYS A 138 1.58 -12.06 0.74
N VAL A 139 2.64 -12.86 0.83
CA VAL A 139 3.02 -13.84 -0.19
C VAL A 139 3.22 -15.21 0.45
N GLU A 140 3.01 -16.27 -0.33
CA GLU A 140 3.33 -17.63 0.10
C GLU A 140 4.74 -18.05 -0.35
N ASN A 141 5.15 -17.60 -1.54
CA ASN A 141 6.46 -17.89 -2.11
C ASN A 141 7.52 -16.91 -1.59
N GLN A 142 8.42 -17.38 -0.72
CA GLN A 142 9.54 -16.58 -0.20
C GLN A 142 10.57 -16.15 -1.28
N LYS A 143 10.52 -16.74 -2.48
CA LYS A 143 11.34 -16.29 -3.62
C LYS A 143 10.71 -15.12 -4.38
N PHE A 144 9.51 -14.69 -4.00
CA PHE A 144 8.88 -13.52 -4.58
C PHE A 144 9.66 -12.27 -4.17
N GLU A 145 10.29 -11.64 -5.16
CA GLU A 145 11.08 -10.43 -4.96
C GLU A 145 10.66 -9.41 -6.01
N LEU A 146 10.19 -8.26 -5.54
CA LEU A 146 9.91 -7.11 -6.39
C LEU A 146 11.20 -6.32 -6.64
N PRO A 147 11.39 -5.77 -7.85
CA PRO A 147 12.40 -4.72 -8.05
C PRO A 147 12.21 -3.55 -7.07
N PRO A 148 13.23 -2.70 -6.88
CA PRO A 148 13.11 -1.53 -6.01
C PRO A 148 11.83 -0.71 -6.28
N LEU A 149 11.19 -0.27 -5.20
CA LEU A 149 9.94 0.51 -5.20
C LEU A 149 10.24 1.97 -4.84
N GLY A 150 9.49 2.91 -5.41
CA GLY A 150 9.71 4.35 -5.18
C GLY A 150 11.05 4.85 -5.70
N ALA A 151 11.60 4.19 -6.73
CA ALA A 151 12.87 4.55 -7.32
C ALA A 151 12.77 5.89 -8.07
N ILE A 152 13.72 6.78 -7.82
CA ILE A 152 13.85 8.05 -8.53
C ILE A 152 14.86 7.86 -9.66
N THR A 153 14.46 8.21 -10.87
CA THR A 153 15.40 8.33 -11.99
C THR A 153 15.96 9.75 -12.00
N LEU A 154 17.29 9.89 -11.96
CA LEU A 154 17.92 11.20 -12.11
C LEU A 154 17.70 11.70 -13.53
N SER A 155 16.88 12.74 -13.67
CA SER A 155 16.79 13.55 -14.87
C SER A 155 17.63 14.81 -14.69
N TYR A 156 18.44 15.13 -15.71
CA TYR A 156 19.14 16.40 -15.80
C TYR A 156 18.25 17.33 -16.63
N TYR A 157 17.88 18.47 -16.07
CA TYR A 157 17.16 19.54 -16.77
C TYR A 157 18.14 20.46 -17.51
#